data_AF-A0A316PFA7-F1
#
_entry.id   AF-A0A316PFA7-F1
#
_cell.length_a   1.000
_cell.length_b   1.000
_cell.length_c   1.000
_cell.angle_alpha   90.00
_cell.angle_beta   90.00
_cell.angle_gamma   90.00
#
_symmetry.space_group_name_H-M   'P 1'
#
loop_
_entity.id
_entity.type
_entity.pdbx_description
1 polymer ?
#
loop_
_entity_poly.entity_id
_entity_poly.type
_entity_poly.pdbx_seq_one_letter_code
_entity_poly.pdbx_strand_id
1 'polypeptide(L)'
;MPKNQYAIARRSIWYLLRTLLVIALIVVLCLTAFVTAMHISNIYILVTEGLELRAGYILQGGEIAPLTEYFTENFIAQDPALYAGTYSSFNVTNFIYKIEVKSLLTLPGDSTATVKVYEKMLSVSGSPMEGTDPEAQLPQWIPATYNVKLRKIKGRWYISDMILLKQNPAEKPLPTPDYSQMKTPEL
;
A
#
# COMPACT_ATOMS: atom_id res chain seq x y z
N MET A 1 -69.04 5.68 22.98
CA MET A 1 -67.75 5.72 23.71
C MET A 1 -66.60 5.37 22.77
N PRO A 2 -65.78 6.33 22.29
CA PRO A 2 -64.63 6.05 21.43
C PRO A 2 -63.30 6.34 22.16
N LYS A 3 -63.09 5.81 23.38
CA LYS A 3 -61.81 6.00 24.11
C LYS A 3 -60.70 5.03 23.66
N ASN A 4 -61.05 3.91 23.02
CA ASN A 4 -60.10 2.84 22.72
C ASN A 4 -59.31 3.04 21.42
N GLN A 5 -59.86 3.77 20.44
CA GLN A 5 -59.22 3.98 19.13
C GLN A 5 -57.98 4.89 19.22
N TYR A 6 -58.03 5.92 20.06
CA TYR A 6 -56.90 6.84 20.29
C TYR A 6 -55.69 6.17 20.96
N ALA A 7 -55.94 5.21 21.86
CA ALA A 7 -54.87 4.47 22.53
C ALA A 7 -54.13 3.51 21.58
N ILE A 8 -54.87 2.86 20.67
CA ILE A 8 -54.32 1.96 19.65
C ILE A 8 -53.53 2.76 18.60
N ALA A 9 -54.09 3.87 18.10
CA ALA A 9 -53.42 4.76 17.14
C ALA A 9 -52.13 5.39 17.72
N ARG A 10 -52.15 5.80 18.99
CA ARG A 10 -50.95 6.35 19.65
C ARG A 10 -49.83 5.32 19.80
N ARG A 11 -50.18 4.06 20.11
CA ARG A 11 -49.20 2.97 20.22
C ARG A 11 -48.62 2.62 18.85
N SER A 12 -49.44 2.51 17.80
CA SER A 12 -48.97 2.21 16.44
C SER A 12 -48.06 3.30 15.87
N ILE A 13 -48.40 4.58 16.05
CA ILE A 13 -47.55 5.71 15.64
C ILE A 13 -46.19 5.64 16.34
N TRP A 14 -46.17 5.31 17.63
CA TRP A 14 -44.92 5.20 18.38
C TRP A 14 -44.05 4.02 17.92
N TYR A 15 -44.67 2.87 17.61
CA TYR A 15 -43.96 1.74 17.01
C TYR A 15 -43.39 2.09 15.63
N LEU A 16 -44.17 2.75 14.76
CA LEU A 16 -43.70 3.18 13.44
C LEU A 16 -42.53 4.17 13.55
N LEU A 17 -42.63 5.15 14.45
CA LEU A 17 -41.55 6.12 14.68
C LEU A 17 -40.27 5.44 15.20
N ARG A 18 -40.40 4.53 16.17
CA ARG A 18 -39.26 3.77 16.71
C ARG A 18 -38.62 2.91 15.62
N THR A 19 -39.41 2.24 14.80
CA THR A 19 -38.90 1.42 13.69
C THR A 19 -38.20 2.28 12.64
N LEU A 20 -38.76 3.43 12.27
CA LEU A 20 -38.11 4.38 11.36
C LEU A 20 -36.78 4.90 11.92
N LEU A 21 -36.71 5.22 13.21
CA LEU A 21 -35.45 5.64 13.86
C LEU A 21 -34.39 4.54 13.83
N VAL A 22 -34.78 3.29 14.09
CA VAL A 22 -33.85 2.15 14.03
C VAL A 22 -33.35 1.93 12.61
N ILE A 23 -34.23 2.01 11.61
CA ILE A 23 -33.84 1.90 10.19
C ILE A 23 -32.88 3.04 9.83
N ALA A 24 -33.20 4.28 10.20
CA ALA A 24 -32.33 5.42 9.94
C ALA A 24 -30.93 5.24 10.56
N LEU A 25 -30.86 4.75 11.81
CA LEU A 25 -29.61 4.46 12.49
C LEU A 25 -28.79 3.36 11.77
N ILE A 26 -29.45 2.30 11.30
CA ILE A 26 -28.81 1.25 10.50
C ILE A 26 -28.25 1.83 9.19
N VAL A 27 -29.03 2.66 8.50
CA VAL A 27 -28.59 3.31 7.25
C VAL A 27 -27.36 4.18 7.49
N VAL A 28 -27.35 5.01 8.53
CA VAL A 28 -26.17 5.82 8.88
C VAL A 28 -24.96 4.93 9.15
N LEU A 29 -25.12 3.84 9.91
CA LEU A 29 -24.02 2.90 10.17
C LEU A 29 -23.48 2.30 8.87
N CYS A 30 -24.34 1.82 7.98
CA CYS A 30 -23.93 1.28 6.68
C CYS A 30 -23.18 2.31 5.83
N LEU A 31 -23.64 3.57 5.79
CA LEU A 31 -22.98 4.64 5.04
C LEU A 31 -21.58 4.95 5.61
N THR A 32 -21.43 5.01 6.93
CA THR A 32 -20.13 5.25 7.56
C THR A 32 -19.14 4.11 7.28
N ALA A 33 -19.59 2.86 7.34
CA ALA A 33 -18.77 1.70 6.99
C ALA A 33 -18.35 1.74 5.51
N PHE A 34 -19.27 2.06 4.61
CA PHE A 34 -19.00 2.15 3.18
C PHE A 34 -17.99 3.25 2.84
N VAL A 35 -18.16 4.46 3.38
CA VAL A 35 -17.20 5.57 3.18
C VAL A 35 -15.82 5.23 3.74
N THR A 36 -15.78 4.56 4.90
CA THR A 36 -14.52 4.11 5.49
C THR A 36 -13.82 3.08 4.59
N ALA A 37 -14.56 2.10 4.06
CA ALA A 37 -14.02 1.11 3.12
C ALA A 37 -13.47 1.77 1.84
N MET A 38 -14.17 2.78 1.30
CA MET A 38 -13.70 3.55 0.15
C MET A 38 -12.36 4.25 0.44
N HIS A 39 -12.21 4.87 1.61
CA HIS A 39 -10.94 5.50 2.01
C HIS A 39 -9.80 4.49 2.17
N ILE A 40 -10.08 3.33 2.76
CA ILE A 40 -9.10 2.24 2.91
C ILE A 40 -8.63 1.76 1.53
N SER A 41 -9.55 1.57 0.58
CA SER A 41 -9.20 1.13 -0.78
C SER A 41 -8.34 2.15 -1.51
N ASN A 42 -8.66 3.45 -1.40
CA ASN A 42 -7.86 4.50 -2.03
C ASN A 42 -6.45 4.56 -1.44
N ILE A 43 -6.31 4.41 -0.12
CA ILE A 43 -5.00 4.36 0.54
C ILE A 43 -4.20 3.13 0.10
N TYR A 44 -4.85 1.96 -0.01
CA TYR A 44 -4.20 0.73 -0.45
C TYR A 44 -3.54 0.92 -1.83
N ILE A 45 -4.32 1.37 -2.81
CA ILE A 45 -3.86 1.59 -4.19
C ILE A 45 -2.72 2.62 -4.21
N LEU A 46 -2.90 3.72 -3.51
CA LEU A 46 -1.90 4.80 -3.45
C LEU A 46 -0.58 4.33 -2.85
N VAL A 47 -0.60 3.46 -1.84
CA VAL A 47 0.63 2.88 -1.26
C VAL A 47 1.27 1.88 -2.20
N THR A 48 0.51 0.98 -2.82
CA THR A 48 1.09 -0.05 -3.70
C THR A 48 1.68 0.55 -4.97
N GLU A 49 0.92 1.39 -5.67
CA GLU A 49 1.36 2.01 -6.93
C GLU A 49 2.43 3.07 -6.68
N GLY A 50 2.26 3.89 -5.62
CA GLY A 50 3.24 4.92 -5.30
C GLY A 50 4.61 4.33 -4.97
N LEU A 51 4.67 3.27 -4.15
CA LEU A 51 5.94 2.63 -3.82
C LEU A 51 6.55 1.87 -5.01
N GLU A 52 5.74 1.31 -5.90
CA GLU A 52 6.22 0.70 -7.15
C GLU A 52 6.84 1.76 -8.08
N LEU A 53 6.17 2.90 -8.26
CA LEU A 53 6.68 4.03 -9.05
C LEU A 53 7.99 4.56 -8.47
N ARG A 54 8.08 4.68 -7.14
CA ARG A 54 9.30 5.04 -6.42
C ARG A 54 10.43 4.05 -6.68
N ALA A 55 10.15 2.74 -6.62
CA ALA A 55 11.14 1.72 -6.90
C ALA A 55 11.63 1.80 -8.37
N GLY A 56 10.72 2.03 -9.31
CA GLY A 56 11.06 2.26 -10.72
C GLY A 56 12.02 3.43 -10.89
N TYR A 57 11.75 4.57 -10.25
CA TYR A 57 12.66 5.72 -10.29
C TYR A 57 14.04 5.39 -9.69
N ILE A 58 14.11 4.68 -8.56
CA ILE A 58 15.39 4.31 -7.93
C ILE A 58 16.22 3.40 -8.85
N LEU A 59 15.57 2.50 -9.58
CA LEU A 59 16.23 1.49 -10.42
C LEU A 59 16.62 2.01 -11.81
N GLN A 60 15.73 2.76 -12.45
CA GLN A 60 15.83 3.14 -13.85
C GLN A 60 16.02 4.66 -14.05
N GLY A 61 15.86 5.46 -12.99
CA GLY A 61 15.74 6.90 -13.11
C GLY A 61 14.40 7.31 -13.74
N GLY A 62 14.33 8.55 -14.22
CA GLY A 62 13.15 9.09 -14.91
C GLY A 62 12.78 10.49 -14.43
N GLU A 63 11.54 10.88 -14.69
CA GLU A 63 11.00 12.15 -14.23
C GLU A 63 10.49 12.05 -12.78
N ILE A 64 10.75 13.09 -11.99
CA ILE A 64 10.26 13.17 -10.60
C ILE A 64 8.77 13.56 -10.55
N ALA A 65 8.26 14.26 -11.57
CA ALA A 65 6.91 14.81 -11.56
C ALA A 65 5.80 13.79 -11.27
N PRO A 66 5.81 12.56 -11.84
CA PRO A 66 4.81 11.52 -11.52
C PRO A 66 4.78 11.12 -10.04
N LEU A 67 5.90 11.20 -9.31
CA LEU A 67 5.93 10.88 -7.87
C LEU A 67 5.09 11.87 -7.05
N THR A 68 4.93 13.11 -7.51
CA THR A 68 4.13 14.14 -6.81
C THR A 68 2.63 13.79 -6.75
N GLU A 69 2.18 12.83 -7.55
CA GLU A 69 0.81 12.32 -7.52
C GLU A 69 0.54 11.41 -6.32
N TYR A 70 1.58 10.77 -5.79
CA TYR A 70 1.50 9.77 -4.72
C TYR A 70 2.13 10.26 -3.42
N PHE A 71 3.20 11.05 -3.51
CA PHE A 71 4.01 11.50 -2.38
C PHE A 71 3.88 13.01 -2.15
N THR A 72 4.02 13.42 -0.90
CA THR A 72 4.22 14.85 -0.59
C THR A 72 5.58 15.32 -1.10
N GLU A 73 5.67 16.57 -1.53
CA GLU A 73 6.93 17.17 -2.00
C GLU A 73 8.06 17.06 -0.97
N ASN A 74 7.74 17.27 0.32
CA ASN A 74 8.70 17.13 1.42
C ASN A 74 9.29 15.72 1.50
N PHE A 75 8.47 14.68 1.29
CA PHE A 75 8.95 13.30 1.26
C PHE A 75 9.92 13.09 0.11
N ILE A 76 9.55 13.51 -1.10
CA ILE A 76 10.39 13.38 -2.30
C ILE A 76 11.72 14.11 -2.12
N ALA A 77 11.71 15.31 -1.54
CA ALA A 77 12.91 16.10 -1.32
C ALA A 77 13.86 15.50 -0.27
N GLN A 78 13.33 14.71 0.68
CA GLN A 78 14.09 14.16 1.79
C GLN A 78 14.40 12.67 1.64
N ASP A 79 13.93 12.03 0.58
CA ASP A 79 14.13 10.60 0.36
C ASP A 79 15.56 10.31 -0.13
N PRO A 80 16.45 9.76 0.73
CA PRO A 80 17.84 9.55 0.35
C PRO A 80 17.98 8.50 -0.76
N ALA A 81 17.04 7.56 -0.89
CA ALA A 81 17.18 6.49 -1.88
C ALA A 81 16.96 6.99 -3.31
N LEU A 82 16.15 8.04 -3.50
CA LEU A 82 15.93 8.66 -4.82
C LEU A 82 17.22 9.31 -5.35
N TYR A 83 18.09 9.80 -4.47
CA TYR A 83 19.28 10.57 -4.85
C TYR A 83 20.60 9.84 -4.57
N ALA A 84 20.56 8.62 -4.01
CA ALA A 84 21.76 7.85 -3.70
C ALA A 84 22.55 7.40 -4.94
N GLY A 85 21.90 7.31 -6.10
CA GLY A 85 22.55 6.86 -7.34
C GLY A 85 22.99 5.39 -7.31
N THR A 86 22.40 4.56 -6.43
CA THR A 86 22.79 3.16 -6.23
C THR A 86 22.83 2.35 -7.53
N TYR A 87 21.87 2.57 -8.42
CA TYR A 87 21.76 1.89 -9.73
C TYR A 87 22.32 2.72 -10.89
N SER A 88 22.87 3.90 -10.57
CA SER A 88 23.85 4.70 -11.31
C SER A 88 24.43 4.14 -12.61
N SER A 89 25.20 3.09 -12.40
CA SER A 89 26.13 2.49 -13.34
C SER A 89 25.54 1.30 -14.08
N PHE A 90 24.25 1.04 -13.93
CA PHE A 90 23.57 -0.14 -14.47
C PHE A 90 22.38 0.27 -15.33
N ASN A 91 22.22 -0.40 -16.47
CA ASN A 91 21.02 -0.32 -17.27
C ASN A 91 20.04 -1.40 -16.80
N VAL A 92 19.11 -1.05 -15.91
CA VAL A 92 18.09 -1.98 -15.39
C VAL A 92 16.95 -2.13 -16.41
N THR A 93 16.83 -3.31 -17.00
CA THR A 93 15.87 -3.59 -18.09
C THR A 93 14.53 -4.09 -17.58
N ASN A 94 14.51 -4.84 -16.48
CA ASN A 94 13.28 -5.42 -15.93
C ASN A 94 13.39 -5.55 -14.41
N PHE A 95 12.29 -5.31 -13.72
CA PHE A 95 12.16 -5.61 -12.30
C PHE A 95 10.73 -6.06 -11.99
N ILE A 96 10.60 -6.94 -10.99
CA ILE A 96 9.32 -7.32 -10.42
C ILE A 96 9.34 -6.91 -8.94
N TYR A 97 8.71 -5.77 -8.68
CA TYR A 97 8.58 -5.22 -7.34
C TYR A 97 7.27 -5.67 -6.70
N LYS A 98 7.29 -6.01 -5.40
CA LYS A 98 6.10 -6.45 -4.69
C LYS A 98 5.98 -5.81 -3.32
N ILE A 99 4.82 -5.20 -3.10
CA ILE A 99 4.37 -4.72 -1.80
C ILE A 99 3.31 -5.65 -1.23
N GLU A 100 3.54 -6.09 0.02
CA GLU A 100 2.54 -6.79 0.80
C GLU A 100 2.05 -5.89 1.94
N VAL A 101 0.83 -5.37 1.81
CA VAL A 101 0.18 -4.62 2.88
C VAL A 101 -0.21 -5.58 4.00
N LYS A 102 0.39 -5.40 5.19
CA LYS A 102 0.16 -6.24 6.37
C LYS A 102 -0.95 -5.70 7.26
N SER A 103 -1.05 -4.37 7.36
CA SER A 103 -2.13 -3.72 8.10
C SER A 103 -2.31 -2.28 7.64
N LEU A 104 -3.54 -1.79 7.66
CA LEU A 104 -3.88 -0.40 7.39
C LEU A 104 -4.76 0.11 8.52
N LEU A 105 -4.35 1.19 9.16
CA LEU A 105 -5.08 1.84 10.25
C LEU A 105 -5.41 3.28 9.86
N THR A 106 -6.69 3.61 9.91
CA THR A 106 -7.23 4.96 9.74
C THR A 106 -8.57 5.04 10.48
N LEU A 107 -8.82 6.13 11.22
CA LEU A 107 -10.12 6.31 11.89
C LEU A 107 -11.11 7.07 10.98
N PRO A 108 -12.42 6.90 11.19
CA PRO A 108 -13.42 7.69 10.49
C PRO A 108 -13.21 9.19 10.74
N GLY A 109 -13.00 9.95 9.67
CA GLY A 109 -12.78 11.40 9.74
C GLY A 109 -11.32 11.84 9.91
N ASP A 110 -10.38 10.89 10.07
CA ASP A 110 -8.97 11.23 10.19
C ASP A 110 -8.39 11.80 8.89
N SER A 111 -7.41 12.69 9.07
CA SER A 111 -6.57 13.21 7.98
C SER A 111 -5.21 12.51 7.90
N THR A 112 -5.02 11.44 8.69
CA THR A 112 -3.79 10.65 8.72
C THR A 112 -4.11 9.17 8.68
N ALA A 113 -3.25 8.38 8.05
CA ALA A 113 -3.34 6.93 8.08
C ALA A 113 -1.94 6.32 8.21
N THR A 114 -1.86 5.12 8.78
CA THR A 114 -0.61 4.36 8.86
C THR A 114 -0.80 3.00 8.21
N VAL A 115 0.11 2.66 7.29
CA VAL A 115 0.11 1.38 6.58
C VAL A 115 1.41 0.65 6.89
N LYS A 116 1.31 -0.57 7.40
CA LYS A 116 2.46 -1.45 7.55
C LYS A 116 2.62 -2.27 6.28
N VAL A 117 3.75 -2.14 5.61
CA VAL A 117 4.05 -2.84 4.36
C VAL A 117 5.29 -3.70 4.51
N TYR A 118 5.31 -4.83 3.81
CA TYR A 118 6.53 -5.59 3.54
C TYR A 118 6.90 -5.41 2.07
N GLU A 119 8.03 -4.77 1.84
CA GLU A 119 8.63 -4.52 0.54
C GLU A 119 9.61 -5.64 0.19
N LYS A 120 9.53 -6.14 -1.04
CA LYS A 120 10.53 -7.05 -1.61
C LYS A 120 10.67 -6.91 -3.12
N MET A 121 11.84 -7.23 -3.62
CA MET A 121 12.12 -7.43 -5.04
C MET A 121 12.06 -8.93 -5.35
N LEU A 122 11.23 -9.34 -6.30
CA LEU A 122 11.15 -10.74 -6.73
C LEU A 122 12.20 -11.05 -7.80
N SER A 123 12.44 -10.11 -8.70
CA SER A 123 13.50 -10.19 -9.70
C SER A 123 13.95 -8.79 -10.09
N VAL A 124 15.22 -8.66 -10.40
CA VAL A 124 15.80 -7.47 -11.04
C VAL A 124 16.80 -7.95 -12.07
N SER A 125 16.77 -7.35 -13.25
CA SER A 125 17.63 -7.72 -14.37
C SER A 125 18.14 -6.46 -15.05
N GLY A 126 19.40 -6.51 -15.44
CA GLY A 126 20.11 -5.38 -16.05
C GLY A 126 21.56 -5.75 -16.30
N SER A 127 22.28 -4.83 -16.91
CA SER A 127 23.71 -4.98 -17.21
C SER A 127 24.48 -3.74 -16.78
N PRO A 128 25.78 -3.87 -16.47
CA PRO A 128 26.65 -2.71 -16.33
C PRO A 128 26.57 -1.83 -17.60
N MET A 129 26.60 -0.51 -17.41
CA MET A 129 26.69 0.44 -18.52
C MET A 129 28.12 0.48 -19.09
N GLU A 130 28.25 1.00 -20.30
CA GLU A 130 29.56 1.24 -20.92
C GLU A 130 30.42 2.16 -20.02
N GLY A 131 31.66 1.75 -19.78
CA GLY A 131 32.57 2.43 -18.83
C GLY A 131 32.46 1.96 -17.38
N THR A 132 31.55 1.03 -17.07
CA THR A 132 31.51 0.30 -15.78
C THR A 132 32.22 -1.04 -15.93
N ASP A 133 32.75 -1.56 -14.83
CA ASP A 133 33.32 -2.92 -14.79
C ASP A 133 32.29 -3.95 -15.33
N PRO A 134 32.62 -4.71 -16.39
CA PRO A 134 31.72 -5.73 -16.96
C PRO A 134 31.34 -6.84 -15.97
N GLU A 135 32.16 -7.06 -14.94
CA GLU A 135 31.90 -8.05 -13.89
C GLU A 135 31.13 -7.48 -12.69
N ALA A 136 30.81 -6.18 -12.70
CA ALA A 136 30.06 -5.54 -11.63
C ALA A 136 28.68 -6.19 -11.44
N GLN A 137 28.39 -6.56 -10.19
CA GLN A 137 27.10 -7.12 -9.83
C GLN A 137 26.08 -6.03 -9.50
N LEU A 138 24.85 -6.23 -9.94
CA LEU A 138 23.72 -5.36 -9.58
C LEU A 138 23.56 -5.30 -8.06
N PRO A 139 23.39 -4.09 -7.49
CA PRO A 139 23.12 -3.94 -6.06
C PRO A 139 21.87 -4.70 -5.64
N GLN A 140 21.99 -5.50 -4.58
CA GLN A 140 20.87 -6.26 -4.06
C GLN A 140 19.83 -5.35 -3.39
N TRP A 141 18.56 -5.53 -3.74
CA TRP A 141 17.46 -4.89 -3.02
C TRP A 141 17.17 -5.67 -1.74
N ILE A 142 17.44 -5.06 -0.58
CA ILE A 142 17.21 -5.70 0.73
C ILE A 142 15.72 -5.59 1.08
N PRO A 143 14.97 -6.70 1.22
CA PRO A 143 13.58 -6.64 1.63
C PRO A 143 13.44 -6.02 3.02
N ALA A 144 12.36 -5.27 3.24
CA ALA A 144 12.18 -4.52 4.47
C ALA A 144 10.71 -4.33 4.82
N THR A 145 10.44 -4.19 6.11
CA THR A 145 9.13 -3.81 6.63
C THR A 145 9.15 -2.35 7.02
N TYR A 146 8.17 -1.59 6.51
CA TYR A 146 8.02 -0.17 6.79
C TYR A 146 6.67 0.15 7.41
N ASN A 147 6.63 1.21 8.22
CA ASN A 147 5.43 1.97 8.50
C ASN A 147 5.38 3.17 7.56
N VAL A 148 4.48 3.13 6.59
CA VAL A 148 4.18 4.23 5.67
C VAL A 148 3.13 5.12 6.33
N LYS A 149 3.43 6.40 6.50
CA LYS A 149 2.46 7.39 7.00
C LYS A 149 1.88 8.19 5.86
N LEU A 150 0.58 8.37 5.90
CA LEU A 150 -0.16 9.15 4.92
C LEU A 150 -0.80 10.36 5.56
N ARG A 151 -0.98 11.40 4.75
CA ARG A 151 -1.70 12.63 5.11
C ARG A 151 -2.70 12.98 4.03
N LYS A 152 -3.89 13.40 4.45
CA LYS A 152 -4.93 13.97 3.58
C LYS A 152 -4.74 15.48 3.48
N ILE A 153 -4.49 15.98 2.28
CA ILE A 153 -4.28 17.39 1.98
C ILE A 153 -5.33 17.80 0.95
N LYS A 154 -6.17 18.79 1.29
CA LYS A 154 -7.25 19.29 0.41
C LYS A 154 -8.14 18.18 -0.18
N GLY A 155 -8.40 17.11 0.58
CA GLY A 155 -9.26 16.00 0.16
C GLY A 155 -8.55 14.80 -0.47
N ARG A 156 -7.27 14.94 -0.89
CA ARG A 156 -6.47 13.86 -1.48
C ARG A 156 -5.46 13.30 -0.50
N TRP A 157 -5.27 11.98 -0.51
CA TRP A 157 -4.26 11.31 0.30
C TRP A 157 -2.89 11.37 -0.39
N TYR A 158 -1.83 11.46 0.41
CA TYR A 158 -0.44 11.42 -0.04
C TYR A 158 0.40 10.63 0.96
N ILE A 159 1.42 9.92 0.48
CA ILE A 159 2.48 9.36 1.30
C ILE A 159 3.36 10.51 1.78
N SER A 160 3.50 10.61 3.10
CA SER A 160 4.19 11.74 3.75
C SER A 160 5.49 11.34 4.44
N ASP A 161 5.63 10.07 4.81
CA ASP A 161 6.77 9.57 5.57
C ASP A 161 6.82 8.04 5.45
N MET A 162 8.01 7.46 5.56
CA MET A 162 8.25 6.02 5.50
C MET A 162 9.32 5.64 6.51
N ILE A 163 8.91 4.93 7.55
CA ILE A 163 9.79 4.55 8.66
C ILE A 163 10.15 3.08 8.55
N LEU A 164 11.44 2.79 8.42
CA LEU A 164 11.97 1.44 8.45
C LEU A 164 11.74 0.82 9.84
N LEU A 165 11.04 -0.31 9.89
CA LEU A 165 10.85 -1.09 11.12
C LEU A 165 11.86 -2.22 11.22
N LYS A 166 12.08 -2.95 10.11
CA LYS A 166 12.94 -4.13 10.08
C LYS A 166 13.47 -4.36 8.68
N GLN A 167 14.78 -4.58 8.56
CA GLN A 167 15.37 -5.17 7.36
C GLN A 167 15.26 -6.70 7.47
N ASN A 168 14.71 -7.33 6.44
CA ASN A 168 14.57 -8.78 6.33
C ASN A 168 15.34 -9.22 5.08
N PRO A 169 16.59 -9.69 5.19
CA PRO A 169 17.23 -10.33 4.04
C PRO A 169 16.33 -11.46 3.53
N ALA A 170 16.31 -11.69 2.21
CA ALA A 170 15.46 -12.72 1.60
C ALA A 170 15.65 -14.05 2.34
N GLU A 171 14.54 -14.70 2.73
CA GLU A 171 14.59 -16.03 3.32
C GLU A 171 15.34 -16.95 2.36
N LYS A 172 16.28 -17.76 2.90
CA LYS A 172 16.95 -18.81 2.12
C LYS A 172 15.88 -19.59 1.35
N PRO A 173 16.11 -19.95 0.07
CA PRO A 173 15.15 -20.75 -0.68
C PRO A 173 14.76 -21.97 0.14
N LEU A 174 13.45 -22.27 0.15
CA LEU A 174 12.90 -23.43 0.87
C LEU A 174 13.76 -24.67 0.56
N PRO A 175 14.10 -25.49 1.57
CA PRO A 175 14.97 -26.64 1.39
C PRO A 175 14.34 -27.77 0.56
N THR A 176 13.16 -27.54 -0.04
CA THR A 176 12.48 -28.53 -0.87
C THR A 176 13.26 -28.68 -2.19
N PRO A 177 13.87 -29.85 -2.45
CA PRO A 177 14.51 -30.10 -3.73
C PRO A 177 13.44 -30.02 -4.83
N ASP A 178 13.71 -29.26 -5.88
CA ASP A 178 12.91 -29.31 -7.09
C ASP A 178 13.23 -30.62 -7.83
N TYR A 179 12.46 -31.67 -7.55
CA TYR A 179 12.64 -32.99 -8.15
C TYR A 179 12.43 -32.99 -9.67
N SER A 180 11.87 -31.94 -10.26
CA SER A 180 11.76 -31.81 -11.72
C SER A 180 13.10 -31.50 -12.41
N GLN A 181 14.13 -31.11 -11.65
CA GLN A 181 15.48 -30.85 -12.14
C GLN A 181 16.48 -31.97 -11.86
N MET A 182 16.04 -33.09 -11.25
CA MET A 182 16.92 -34.24 -11.07
C MET A 182 17.12 -34.94 -12.41
N LYS A 183 18.37 -34.93 -12.90
CA LYS A 183 18.79 -35.72 -14.05
C LYS A 183 18.61 -37.20 -13.70
N THR A 184 17.75 -37.91 -14.43
CA THR A 184 17.58 -39.37 -14.28
C THR A 184 18.93 -40.04 -14.41
N PRO A 185 19.39 -40.86 -13.45
CA PRO A 185 20.66 -41.56 -13.58
C PRO A 185 20.56 -42.55 -14.75
N GLU A 186 21.54 -42.48 -15.65
CA GLU A 186 21.69 -43.45 -16.74
C GLU A 186 22.04 -44.83 -16.14
N LEU A 187 21.29 -45.85 -16.55
CA LEU A 187 21.46 -47.27 -16.19
C LEU A 187 22.62 -47.91 -16.95
#